data_AF-A0A382EIG5-F1
#
_entry.id   AF-A0A382EIG5-F1
#
_cell.length_a   1.000
_cell.length_b   1.000
_cell.length_c   1.000
_cell.angle_alpha   90.00
_cell.angle_beta   90.00
_cell.angle_gamma   90.00
#
_symmetry.space_group_name_H-M   'P 1'
#
loop_
_entity.id
_entity.type
_entity.pdbx_description
1 polymer ?
#
loop_
_entity_poly.entity_id
_entity_poly.type
_entity_poly.pdbx_seq_one_letter_code
_entity_poly.pdbx_strand_id
1 'polypeptide(L)'
;MKILYISPENTVGTLSLWKKAHEAQGNQCEFVTLFKARNDFDSGICLNLPLVTAKPWYMTSRHKYYQFYRGQLGDYQEKDGFPPVWNPHSKLERWYFSFRDWLWHFKIEPTIEQYQLLDFDIIHLEWGLEFYRDCSFVKRLVDLNKAIACTYHGQDLRTRGVLPAIDKVSKLNMTSEVDLLDKHPNMKYMFLPFDTNQFSLNVTLNDPIRVCHCPTNRHYKGSDT
;
A
#
# COMPACT_ATOMS: atom_id res chain seq x y z
N MET A 1 13.88 17.52 6.21
CA MET A 1 13.62 16.18 6.79
C MET A 1 13.75 15.13 5.70
N LYS A 2 14.13 13.89 6.05
CA LYS A 2 14.17 12.74 5.13
C LYS A 2 12.93 11.86 5.33
N ILE A 3 12.15 11.66 4.28
CA ILE A 3 10.90 10.90 4.29
C ILE A 3 11.00 9.70 3.35
N LEU A 4 10.73 8.50 3.85
CA LEU A 4 10.73 7.28 3.07
C LEU A 4 9.32 6.71 2.98
N TYR A 5 8.80 6.57 1.76
CA TYR A 5 7.60 5.77 1.52
C TYR A 5 7.98 4.33 1.23
N ILE A 6 7.25 3.38 1.81
CA ILE A 6 7.34 1.96 1.47
C ILE A 6 5.97 1.52 1.00
N SER A 7 5.89 0.98 -0.20
CA SER A 7 4.63 0.50 -0.79
C SER A 7 4.81 -0.84 -1.48
N PRO A 8 3.79 -1.72 -1.49
CA PRO A 8 3.78 -2.87 -2.38
C PRO A 8 4.00 -2.49 -3.85
N GLU A 9 3.27 -1.50 -4.37
CA GLU A 9 3.38 -0.97 -5.73
C GLU A 9 2.89 0.47 -5.81
N ASN A 10 3.30 1.21 -6.84
CA ASN A 10 2.74 2.52 -7.16
C ASN A 10 1.51 2.36 -8.09
N THR A 11 0.36 2.00 -7.52
CA THR A 11 -0.82 1.59 -8.30
C THR A 11 -1.45 2.73 -9.11
N VAL A 12 -1.42 3.95 -8.57
CA VAL A 12 -2.15 5.12 -9.10
C VAL A 12 -1.26 6.36 -9.31
N GLY A 13 0.06 6.21 -9.24
CA GLY A 13 1.01 7.30 -9.47
C GLY A 13 1.16 8.30 -8.31
N THR A 14 0.45 8.10 -7.20
CA THR A 14 0.39 9.06 -6.08
C THR A 14 1.71 9.20 -5.34
N LEU A 15 2.54 8.16 -5.28
CA LEU A 15 3.85 8.23 -4.62
C LEU A 15 4.77 9.28 -5.25
N SER A 16 4.77 9.37 -6.59
CA SER A 16 5.54 10.37 -7.31
C SER A 16 5.03 11.79 -7.04
N LEU A 17 3.72 11.97 -6.88
CA LEU A 17 3.12 13.26 -6.52
C LEU A 17 3.45 13.65 -5.08
N TRP A 18 3.40 12.70 -4.14
CA TRP A 18 3.81 12.94 -2.76
C TRP A 18 5.29 13.30 -2.65
N LYS A 19 6.16 12.59 -3.37
CA LYS A 19 7.58 12.93 -3.47
C LYS A 19 7.77 14.39 -3.90
N LYS A 20 7.16 14.79 -5.03
CA LYS A 20 7.20 16.18 -5.51
C LYS A 20 6.68 17.18 -4.48
N ALA A 21 5.57 16.86 -3.81
CA ALA A 21 4.97 17.74 -2.80
C ALA A 21 5.91 17.95 -1.60
N HIS A 22 6.57 16.90 -1.13
CA HIS A 22 7.55 16.98 -0.04
C HIS A 22 8.81 17.75 -0.46
N GLU A 23 9.33 17.48 -1.65
CA GLU A 23 10.50 18.15 -2.20
C GLU A 23 10.26 19.66 -2.42
N ALA A 24 9.06 20.04 -2.86
CA ALA A 24 8.66 21.44 -2.99
C ALA A 24 8.64 22.20 -1.65
N GLN A 25 8.56 21.47 -0.52
CA GLN A 25 8.63 22.02 0.83
C GLN A 25 10.05 21.94 1.44
N GLY A 26 11.07 21.60 0.64
CA GLY A 26 12.46 21.49 1.10
C GLY A 26 12.80 20.18 1.83
N ASN A 27 11.95 19.16 1.74
CA ASN A 27 12.25 17.84 2.29
C ASN A 27 12.95 16.95 1.25
N GLN A 28 13.68 15.95 1.72
CA GLN A 28 14.15 14.84 0.90
C GLN A 28 13.12 13.73 0.99
N CYS A 29 12.64 13.23 -0.15
CA CYS A 29 11.64 12.17 -0.17
C CYS A 29 12.05 11.08 -1.15
N GLU A 30 12.08 9.84 -0.68
CA GLU A 30 12.25 8.67 -1.53
C GLU A 30 11.13 7.67 -1.32
N PHE A 31 10.93 6.79 -2.28
CA PHE A 31 9.98 5.71 -2.13
C PHE A 31 10.53 4.39 -2.69
N VAL A 32 10.28 3.32 -1.95
CA VAL A 32 10.67 1.95 -2.28
C VAL A 32 9.41 1.18 -2.58
N THR A 33 9.37 0.51 -3.73
CA THR A 33 8.30 -0.44 -4.05
C THR A 33 8.77 -1.88 -3.97
N LEU A 34 7.91 -2.76 -3.44
CA LEU A 34 8.19 -4.19 -3.43
C LEU A 34 8.14 -4.76 -4.86
N PHE A 35 7.25 -4.23 -5.70
CA PHE A 35 6.93 -4.73 -7.03
C PHE A 35 6.89 -3.60 -8.06
N LYS A 36 7.03 -3.97 -9.34
CA LYS A 36 6.86 -3.03 -10.46
C LYS A 36 5.40 -2.61 -10.59
N ALA A 37 5.15 -1.33 -10.81
CA ALA A 37 3.81 -0.82 -11.09
C ALA A 37 3.21 -1.45 -12.36
N ARG A 38 1.89 -1.65 -12.37
CA ARG A 38 1.17 -2.25 -13.52
C ARG A 38 1.01 -1.31 -14.71
N ASN A 39 0.85 -0.01 -14.46
CA ASN A 39 0.49 0.99 -15.47
C ASN A 39 1.67 1.91 -15.84
N ASP A 40 2.89 1.38 -15.87
CA ASP A 40 4.13 2.12 -16.16
C ASP A 40 4.38 3.39 -15.29
N PHE A 41 3.73 3.46 -14.12
CA PHE A 41 4.05 4.48 -13.12
C PHE A 41 5.47 4.28 -12.58
N ASP A 42 6.12 5.40 -12.25
CA ASP A 42 7.43 5.41 -11.62
C ASP A 42 7.40 4.55 -10.34
N SER A 43 8.26 3.54 -10.32
CA SER A 43 8.35 2.57 -9.23
C SER A 43 9.43 2.95 -8.21
N GLY A 44 10.11 4.09 -8.38
CA GLY A 44 11.16 4.54 -7.49
C GLY A 44 12.25 3.49 -7.33
N ILE A 45 12.67 3.24 -6.09
CA ILE A 45 13.58 2.13 -5.78
C ILE A 45 12.78 0.82 -5.78
N CYS A 46 12.70 0.17 -6.94
CA CYS A 46 11.91 -1.05 -7.10
C CYS A 46 12.69 -2.31 -6.75
N LEU A 47 12.23 -3.02 -5.73
CA LEU A 47 12.82 -4.29 -5.29
C LEU A 47 12.45 -5.47 -6.18
N ASN A 48 11.44 -5.37 -7.05
CA ASN A 48 11.03 -6.46 -7.96
C ASN A 48 11.07 -7.87 -7.30
N LEU A 49 10.45 -7.99 -6.11
CA LEU A 49 10.53 -9.20 -5.29
C LEU A 49 9.72 -10.34 -5.92
N PRO A 50 10.13 -11.62 -5.73
CA PRO A 50 9.38 -12.77 -6.23
C PRO A 50 8.16 -13.13 -5.35
N LEU A 51 7.34 -14.09 -5.81
CA LEU A 51 6.19 -14.65 -5.07
C LEU A 51 5.05 -13.65 -4.79
N VAL A 52 4.59 -13.00 -5.86
CA VAL A 52 3.71 -11.81 -5.81
C VAL A 52 2.35 -12.03 -6.46
N THR A 53 1.38 -11.27 -5.95
CA THR A 53 -0.03 -11.11 -6.33
C THR A 53 -0.34 -10.81 -7.80
N ALA A 54 0.63 -10.54 -8.67
CA ALA A 54 0.33 -10.17 -10.06
C ALA A 54 0.23 -11.38 -11.02
N LYS A 55 0.75 -12.56 -10.66
CA LYS A 55 0.68 -13.73 -11.56
C LYS A 55 -0.70 -14.39 -11.47
N PRO A 56 -1.42 -14.61 -12.60
CA PRO A 56 -2.78 -15.17 -12.59
C PRO A 56 -2.90 -16.49 -11.84
N TRP A 57 -1.93 -17.39 -12.00
CA TRP A 57 -1.93 -18.69 -11.29
C TRP A 57 -1.82 -18.52 -9.77
N TYR A 58 -1.04 -17.55 -9.29
CA TYR A 58 -0.87 -17.28 -7.87
C TYR A 58 -2.17 -16.70 -7.29
N MET A 59 -2.80 -15.77 -8.00
CA MET A 59 -4.09 -15.20 -7.61
C MET A 59 -5.19 -16.26 -7.53
N THR A 60 -5.29 -17.12 -8.55
CA THR A 60 -6.30 -18.20 -8.56
C THR A 60 -6.06 -19.21 -7.44
N SER A 61 -4.82 -19.62 -7.21
CA SER A 61 -4.47 -20.55 -6.12
C SER A 61 -4.74 -19.93 -4.74
N ARG A 62 -4.36 -18.66 -4.53
CA ARG A 62 -4.59 -17.94 -3.27
C ARG A 62 -6.08 -17.73 -3.02
N HIS A 63 -6.84 -17.35 -4.05
CA HIS A 63 -8.29 -17.19 -3.94
C HIS A 63 -8.97 -18.50 -3.55
N LYS A 64 -8.64 -19.61 -4.21
CA LYS A 64 -9.16 -20.95 -3.84
C LYS A 64 -8.78 -21.34 -2.42
N TYR A 65 -7.54 -21.06 -2.00
CA TYR A 65 -7.12 -21.27 -0.62
C TYR A 65 -8.00 -20.47 0.35
N TYR A 66 -8.18 -19.17 0.13
CA TYR A 66 -9.03 -18.39 1.02
C TYR A 66 -10.51 -18.74 0.93
N GLN A 67 -11.02 -19.25 -0.19
CA GLN A 67 -12.38 -19.77 -0.24
C GLN A 67 -12.59 -20.93 0.74
N PHE A 68 -11.57 -21.76 0.92
CA PHE A 68 -11.60 -22.85 1.90
C PHE A 68 -11.59 -22.35 3.35
N TYR A 69 -10.83 -21.28 3.67
CA TYR A 69 -10.66 -20.80 5.05
C TYR A 69 -11.60 -19.64 5.45
N ARG A 70 -12.13 -18.88 4.50
CA ARG A 70 -12.93 -17.65 4.72
C ARG A 70 -14.34 -17.72 4.13
N GLY A 71 -14.74 -18.84 3.53
CA GLY A 71 -16.03 -19.00 2.86
C GLY A 71 -16.03 -18.56 1.40
N GLN A 72 -17.19 -18.59 0.74
CA GLN A 72 -17.30 -18.50 -0.73
C GLN A 72 -16.69 -17.22 -1.35
N LEU A 73 -16.66 -16.11 -0.61
CA LEU A 73 -16.08 -14.83 -1.05
C LEU A 73 -14.54 -14.82 -1.04
N GLY A 74 -13.90 -15.76 -0.33
CA GLY A 74 -12.45 -15.94 -0.32
C GLY A 74 -11.68 -14.66 0.03
N ASP A 75 -10.90 -14.15 -0.94
CA ASP A 75 -10.13 -12.91 -0.84
C ASP A 75 -10.98 -11.66 -0.54
N TYR A 76 -12.28 -11.70 -0.83
CA TYR A 76 -13.22 -10.59 -0.69
C TYR A 76 -14.04 -10.62 0.61
N GLN A 77 -13.88 -11.66 1.42
CA GLN A 77 -14.59 -11.75 2.70
C GLN A 77 -14.15 -10.59 3.61
N GLU A 78 -15.12 -9.77 4.04
CA GLU A 78 -14.86 -8.72 5.01
C GLU A 78 -14.43 -9.32 6.36
N LYS A 79 -13.50 -8.63 7.01
CA LYS A 79 -12.90 -9.04 8.26
C LYS A 79 -13.43 -8.19 9.40
N ASP A 80 -13.81 -8.86 10.48
CA ASP A 80 -14.29 -8.20 11.69
C ASP A 80 -13.15 -7.53 12.48
N GLY A 81 -13.49 -6.44 13.17
CA GLY A 81 -12.62 -5.72 14.09
C GLY A 81 -12.59 -4.20 13.86
N PHE A 82 -12.02 -3.48 14.82
CA PHE A 82 -11.87 -2.02 14.78
C PHE A 82 -10.54 -1.60 15.45
N PRO A 83 -9.39 -1.68 14.75
CA PRO A 83 -9.27 -2.15 13.38
C PRO A 83 -9.28 -3.68 13.24
N PRO A 84 -9.63 -4.22 12.07
CA PRO A 84 -9.47 -5.64 11.80
C PRO A 84 -7.99 -6.00 11.82
N VAL A 85 -7.64 -7.13 12.43
CA VAL A 85 -6.25 -7.52 12.68
C VAL A 85 -5.81 -8.66 11.76
N TRP A 86 -4.68 -8.50 11.07
CA TRP A 86 -4.08 -9.58 10.29
C TRP A 86 -3.54 -10.69 11.20
N ASN A 87 -3.85 -11.93 10.85
CA ASN A 87 -3.31 -13.15 11.45
C ASN A 87 -3.22 -14.23 10.36
N PRO A 88 -2.21 -15.12 10.41
CA PRO A 88 -2.19 -16.29 9.55
C PRO A 88 -3.33 -17.25 9.92
N HIS A 89 -4.05 -17.73 8.91
CA HIS A 89 -5.16 -18.69 9.03
C HIS A 89 -4.67 -20.11 9.32
N SER A 90 -3.40 -20.41 9.03
CA SER A 90 -2.83 -21.73 9.25
C SER A 90 -1.32 -21.73 9.46
N LYS A 91 -0.79 -22.87 9.93
CA LYS A 91 0.65 -23.11 10.01
C LYS A 91 1.32 -23.07 8.63
N LEU A 92 0.61 -23.52 7.58
CA LEU A 92 1.10 -23.48 6.20
C LEU A 92 1.29 -22.03 5.73
N GLU A 93 0.29 -21.18 5.96
CA GLU A 93 0.36 -19.77 5.57
C GLU A 93 1.47 -19.05 6.35
N ARG A 94 1.61 -19.34 7.65
CA ARG A 94 2.73 -18.83 8.45
C ARG A 94 4.07 -19.27 7.87
N TRP A 95 4.25 -20.55 7.55
CA TRP A 95 5.49 -21.06 6.95
C TRP A 95 5.77 -20.42 5.59
N TYR A 96 4.74 -20.26 4.75
CA TYR A 96 4.86 -19.58 3.46
C TYR A 96 5.39 -18.15 3.61
N PHE A 97 4.83 -17.36 4.53
CA PHE A 97 5.31 -16.01 4.78
C PHE A 97 6.74 -16.00 5.32
N SER A 98 7.09 -16.90 6.23
CA SER A 98 8.47 -17.01 6.73
C SER A 98 9.47 -17.38 5.64
N PHE A 99 9.15 -18.34 4.76
CA PHE A 99 9.99 -18.69 3.62
C PHE A 99 10.12 -17.53 2.63
N ARG A 100 9.02 -16.87 2.31
CA ARG A 100 8.99 -15.70 1.41
C ARG A 100 9.86 -14.58 1.97
N ASP A 101 9.72 -14.26 3.25
CA ASP A 101 10.48 -13.19 3.91
C ASP A 101 11.97 -13.51 3.93
N TRP A 102 12.36 -14.76 4.19
CA TRP A 102 13.74 -15.24 4.04
C TRP A 102 14.26 -15.07 2.61
N LEU A 103 13.47 -15.40 1.60
CA LEU A 103 13.87 -15.22 0.20
C LEU A 103 14.04 -13.72 -0.16
N TRP A 104 13.15 -12.88 0.37
CA TRP A 104 13.18 -11.44 0.14
C TRP A 104 14.38 -10.76 0.82
N HIS A 105 14.82 -11.28 1.97
CA HIS A 105 15.95 -10.78 2.74
C HIS A 105 17.20 -10.51 1.89
N PHE A 106 17.53 -11.42 0.96
CA PHE A 106 18.69 -11.31 0.08
C PHE A 106 18.69 -10.11 -0.85
N LYS A 107 17.53 -9.48 -1.07
CA LYS A 107 17.42 -8.25 -1.86
C LYS A 107 17.11 -7.03 -0.98
N ILE A 108 16.36 -7.23 0.10
CA ILE A 108 15.93 -6.16 0.98
C ILE A 108 17.10 -5.61 1.79
N GLU A 109 17.90 -6.43 2.46
CA GLU A 109 18.99 -5.91 3.30
C GLU A 109 20.06 -5.15 2.50
N PRO A 110 20.55 -5.65 1.34
CA PRO A 110 21.46 -4.85 0.51
C PRO A 110 20.86 -3.51 0.09
N THR A 111 19.55 -3.46 -0.17
CA THR A 111 18.86 -2.21 -0.51
C THR A 111 18.77 -1.27 0.70
N ILE A 112 18.48 -1.80 1.89
CA ILE A 112 18.46 -1.02 3.14
C ILE A 112 19.82 -0.33 3.35
N GLU A 113 20.92 -1.05 3.15
CA GLU A 113 22.28 -0.52 3.28
C GLU A 113 22.61 0.48 2.16
N GLN A 114 22.41 0.09 0.90
CA GLN A 114 22.74 0.91 -0.28
C GLN A 114 22.07 2.28 -0.24
N TYR A 115 20.80 2.34 0.15
CA TYR A 115 20.01 3.57 0.18
C TYR A 115 19.88 4.16 1.59
N GLN A 116 20.59 3.59 2.57
CA GLN A 116 20.60 4.05 3.96
C GLN A 116 19.16 4.24 4.50
N LEU A 117 18.28 3.27 4.29
CA LEU A 117 16.84 3.42 4.55
C LEU A 117 16.54 3.66 6.05
N LEU A 118 17.44 3.27 6.95
CA LEU A 118 17.33 3.54 8.40
C LEU A 118 17.70 4.98 8.78
N ASP A 119 18.34 5.75 7.89
CA ASP A 119 18.75 7.14 8.14
C ASP A 119 17.61 8.13 7.91
N PHE A 120 16.48 7.67 7.37
CA PHE A 120 15.28 8.50 7.17
C PHE A 120 14.62 8.87 8.51
N ASP A 121 14.01 10.04 8.59
CA ASP A 121 13.41 10.57 9.81
C ASP A 121 11.98 10.05 10.00
N ILE A 122 11.22 10.00 8.89
CA ILE A 122 9.84 9.52 8.84
C ILE A 122 9.73 8.40 7.82
N ILE A 123 9.08 7.31 8.23
CA ILE A 123 8.75 6.17 7.38
C ILE A 123 7.23 6.13 7.19
N HIS A 124 6.79 6.26 5.95
CA HIS A 124 5.39 6.22 5.57
C HIS A 124 5.08 4.88 4.89
N LEU A 125 4.31 4.03 5.56
CA LEU A 125 3.92 2.72 5.07
C LEU A 125 2.59 2.82 4.31
N GLU A 126 2.67 2.72 2.99
CA GLU A 126 1.47 2.47 2.19
C GLU A 126 0.95 1.07 2.49
N TRP A 127 -0.36 0.99 2.63
CA TRP A 127 -1.11 -0.22 2.98
C TRP A 127 -0.82 -0.70 4.42
N GLY A 128 -0.11 0.07 5.24
CA GLY A 128 0.35 -0.41 6.55
C GLY A 128 1.16 -1.71 6.43
N LEU A 129 1.98 -1.80 5.38
CA LEU A 129 2.89 -2.91 5.11
C LEU A 129 4.33 -2.38 5.02
N GLU A 130 5.25 -3.20 5.49
CA GLU A 130 6.69 -3.01 5.29
C GLU A 130 7.25 -4.10 4.37
N PHE A 131 8.57 -4.29 4.43
CA PHE A 131 9.32 -5.36 3.79
C PHE A 131 8.91 -6.77 4.23
N TYR A 132 8.79 -7.02 5.53
CA TYR A 132 8.59 -8.36 6.09
C TYR A 132 7.21 -8.50 6.75
N ARG A 133 6.66 -9.72 6.73
CA ARG A 133 5.38 -10.01 7.39
C ARG A 133 5.51 -10.01 8.91
N ASP A 134 6.70 -10.32 9.41
CA ASP A 134 7.01 -10.38 10.85
C ASP A 134 7.30 -9.00 11.49
N CYS A 135 7.22 -7.93 10.70
CA CYS A 135 7.43 -6.54 11.11
C CYS A 135 8.86 -6.26 11.63
N SER A 136 9.86 -7.02 11.19
CA SER A 136 11.25 -6.89 11.66
C SER A 136 11.90 -5.56 11.27
N PHE A 137 11.52 -4.95 10.14
CA PHE A 137 12.07 -3.65 9.75
C PHE A 137 11.54 -2.52 10.65
N VAL A 138 10.24 -2.51 10.94
CA VAL A 138 9.56 -1.57 11.82
C VAL A 138 10.05 -1.71 13.25
N LYS A 139 10.36 -2.93 13.73
CA LYS A 139 11.00 -3.10 15.04
C LYS A 139 12.34 -2.37 15.10
N ARG A 140 13.20 -2.51 14.08
CA ARG A 140 14.48 -1.77 13.98
C ARG A 140 14.25 -0.26 13.96
N LEU A 141 13.24 0.22 13.25
CA LEU A 141 12.88 1.65 13.19
C LEU A 141 12.43 2.19 14.55
N VAL A 142 11.67 1.41 15.31
CA VAL A 142 11.23 1.76 16.67
C VAL A 142 12.42 1.84 17.62
N ASP A 143 13.35 0.88 17.56
CA ASP A 143 14.58 0.90 18.36
C ASP A 143 15.45 2.13 18.05
N LEU A 144 15.37 2.65 16.82
CA LEU A 144 16.02 3.88 16.37
C LEU A 144 15.15 5.15 16.57
N ASN A 145 14.01 5.04 17.26
CA ASN A 145 13.07 6.12 17.54
C ASN A 145 12.58 6.88 16.29
N LYS A 146 12.42 6.17 15.16
CA LYS A 146 11.90 6.75 13.91
C LYS A 146 10.39 6.94 13.98
N ALA A 147 9.89 7.97 13.32
CA ALA A 147 8.45 8.20 13.22
C ALA A 147 7.85 7.34 12.10
N ILE A 148 6.72 6.69 12.39
CA ILE A 148 6.02 5.82 11.44
C ILE A 148 4.62 6.38 11.21
N ALA A 149 4.24 6.48 9.94
CA ALA A 149 2.91 6.83 9.48
C ALA A 149 2.38 5.75 8.52
N CYS A 150 1.06 5.60 8.40
CA CYS A 150 0.43 4.64 7.50
C CYS A 150 -0.65 5.30 6.65
N THR A 151 -0.72 4.93 5.36
CA THR A 151 -1.95 5.10 4.56
C THR A 151 -2.61 3.74 4.42
N TYR A 152 -3.87 3.63 4.82
CA TYR A 152 -4.68 2.43 4.63
C TYR A 152 -5.67 2.60 3.48
N HIS A 153 -5.78 1.54 2.69
CA HIS A 153 -6.70 1.40 1.56
C HIS A 153 -7.68 0.26 1.82
N GLY A 154 -8.65 0.10 0.92
CA GLY A 154 -9.75 -0.83 1.08
C GLY A 154 -9.33 -2.26 1.39
N GLN A 155 -8.31 -2.80 0.71
CA GLN A 155 -7.86 -4.17 0.94
C GLN A 155 -7.31 -4.38 2.36
N ASP A 156 -6.79 -3.33 2.99
CA ASP A 156 -6.10 -3.42 4.26
C ASP A 156 -7.08 -3.51 5.42
N LEU A 157 -8.16 -2.72 5.34
CA LEU A 157 -9.17 -2.60 6.40
C LEU A 157 -10.48 -3.32 6.08
N ARG A 158 -10.73 -3.75 4.84
CA ARG A 158 -11.89 -4.60 4.53
C ARG A 158 -11.54 -6.08 4.66
N THR A 159 -10.40 -6.56 4.17
CA THR A 159 -10.17 -8.02 4.03
C THR A 159 -8.90 -8.57 4.69
N ARG A 160 -7.78 -7.85 4.66
CA ARG A 160 -6.51 -8.35 5.19
C ARG A 160 -6.37 -8.17 6.70
N GLY A 161 -6.69 -6.97 7.18
CA GLY A 161 -6.40 -6.48 8.51
C GLY A 161 -5.02 -5.81 8.63
N VAL A 162 -4.90 -4.96 9.66
CA VAL A 162 -3.66 -4.27 10.04
C VAL A 162 -2.67 -5.24 10.67
N LEU A 163 -1.37 -4.99 10.53
CA LEU A 163 -0.34 -5.73 11.25
C LEU A 163 -0.21 -5.15 12.67
N PRO A 164 -0.46 -5.90 13.76
CA PRO A 164 -0.49 -5.36 15.12
C PRO A 164 0.76 -4.59 15.54
N ALA A 165 1.93 -5.06 15.11
CA ALA A 165 3.20 -4.42 15.46
C ALA A 165 3.35 -3.04 14.81
N ILE A 166 2.81 -2.86 13.59
CA ILE A 166 2.81 -1.58 12.88
C ILE A 166 1.74 -0.65 13.45
N ASP A 167 0.52 -1.17 13.61
CA ASP A 167 -0.63 -0.43 14.12
C ASP A 167 -0.35 0.20 15.49
N LYS A 168 0.32 -0.56 16.37
CA LYS A 168 0.70 -0.12 17.71
C LYS A 168 1.67 1.07 17.72
N VAL A 169 2.53 1.20 16.70
CA VAL A 169 3.63 2.19 16.68
C VAL A 169 3.42 3.33 15.69
N SER A 170 2.46 3.17 14.77
CA SER A 170 2.09 4.20 13.81
C SER A 170 1.47 5.40 14.55
N LYS A 171 2.09 6.56 14.39
CA LYS A 171 1.66 7.82 15.04
C LYS A 171 0.60 8.55 14.24
N LEU A 172 0.48 8.24 12.95
CA LEU A 172 -0.45 8.88 12.02
C LEU A 172 -0.99 7.83 11.05
N ASN A 173 -2.30 7.62 11.07
CA ASN A 173 -2.99 6.68 10.19
C ASN A 173 -3.97 7.45 9.32
N MET A 174 -3.85 7.27 8.00
CA MET A 174 -4.58 8.05 7.01
C MET A 174 -5.28 7.18 6.00
N THR A 175 -6.31 7.73 5.36
CA THR A 175 -6.98 7.13 4.21
C THR A 175 -7.56 8.20 3.31
N SER A 176 -7.70 7.89 2.03
CA SER A 176 -8.47 8.69 1.08
C SER A 176 -9.88 8.13 0.83
N GLU A 177 -10.22 7.00 1.46
CA GLU A 177 -11.52 6.33 1.32
C GLU A 177 -12.39 6.64 2.54
N VAL A 178 -13.50 7.37 2.33
CA VAL A 178 -14.37 7.87 3.41
C VAL A 178 -14.95 6.74 4.25
N ASP A 179 -15.33 5.62 3.63
CA ASP A 179 -15.91 4.48 4.33
C ASP A 179 -14.91 3.74 5.22
N LEU A 180 -13.61 3.98 5.07
CA LEU A 180 -12.58 3.40 5.94
C LEU A 180 -12.35 4.20 7.23
N LEU A 181 -12.91 5.40 7.35
CA LEU A 181 -12.82 6.20 8.59
C LEU A 181 -13.43 5.45 9.78
N ASP A 182 -14.51 4.70 9.55
CA ASP A 182 -15.21 3.91 10.55
C ASP A 182 -14.63 2.49 10.73
N LYS A 183 -13.45 2.22 10.16
CA LYS A 183 -12.77 0.91 10.29
C LYS A 183 -11.51 0.96 11.17
N HIS A 184 -11.12 2.13 11.69
CA HIS A 184 -9.96 2.26 12.59
C HIS A 184 -10.10 3.48 13.54
N PRO A 185 -9.84 3.34 14.86
CA PRO A 185 -10.13 4.37 15.87
C PRO A 185 -9.38 5.70 15.67
N ASN A 186 -8.15 5.64 15.13
CA ASN A 186 -7.29 6.81 14.92
C ASN A 186 -7.08 7.16 13.44
N MET A 187 -8.08 6.90 12.59
CA MET A 187 -7.99 7.21 11.16
C MET A 187 -8.18 8.71 10.87
N LYS A 188 -7.40 9.25 9.93
CA LYS A 188 -7.54 10.61 9.41
C LYS A 188 -7.83 10.58 7.92
N TYR A 189 -8.70 11.47 7.46
CA TYR A 189 -8.95 11.63 6.04
C TYR A 189 -7.84 12.47 5.39
N MET A 190 -7.30 12.01 4.27
CA MET A 190 -6.33 12.73 3.44
C MET A 190 -6.76 12.67 1.98
N PHE A 191 -6.89 13.83 1.35
CA PHE A 191 -7.17 13.92 -0.08
C PHE A 191 -5.99 13.38 -0.89
N LEU A 192 -6.29 12.64 -1.96
CA LEU A 192 -5.25 12.22 -2.90
C LEU A 192 -4.68 13.44 -3.63
N PRO A 193 -3.36 13.48 -3.86
CA PRO A 193 -2.74 14.55 -4.58
C PRO A 193 -3.14 14.47 -6.06
N PHE A 194 -3.33 15.63 -6.67
CA PHE A 194 -3.66 15.74 -8.09
C PHE A 194 -2.85 16.88 -8.71
N ASP A 195 -2.09 16.57 -9.76
CA ASP A 195 -1.31 17.58 -10.48
C ASP A 195 -2.21 18.28 -11.51
N THR A 196 -2.56 19.53 -11.24
CA THR A 196 -3.37 20.35 -12.13
C THR A 196 -2.56 20.99 -13.26
N ASN A 197 -1.23 21.08 -13.13
CA ASN A 197 -0.38 21.78 -14.10
C ASN A 197 -0.23 21.03 -15.43
N GLN A 198 -0.51 19.73 -15.44
CA GLN A 198 -0.47 18.90 -16.64
C GLN A 198 -1.67 19.14 -17.58
N PHE A 199 -2.69 19.89 -17.15
CA PHE A 199 -3.90 20.13 -17.92
C PHE A 199 -3.98 21.58 -18.41
N SER A 200 -4.22 21.75 -19.70
CA SER A 200 -4.66 23.02 -20.27
C SER A 200 -6.17 22.95 -20.52
N LEU A 201 -6.91 23.93 -19.99
CA LEU A 201 -8.35 24.05 -20.23
C LEU A 201 -8.57 24.65 -21.62
N ASN A 202 -8.95 23.81 -22.59
CA ASN A 202 -9.50 24.25 -23.87
C ASN A 202 -11.01 24.00 -23.86
N VAL A 203 -11.76 24.94 -23.28
CA VAL A 203 -13.23 24.93 -23.31
C VAL A 203 -13.69 26.12 -24.14
N THR A 204 -14.35 25.85 -25.27
CA THR A 204 -15.01 26.88 -26.08
C THR A 204 -16.48 26.98 -25.66
N LEU A 205 -17.00 28.20 -25.58
CA LEU A 205 -18.43 28.41 -25.36
C LEU A 205 -19.24 27.71 -26.47
N ASN A 206 -20.25 26.93 -26.07
CA ASN A 206 -21.12 26.12 -26.94
C ASN A 206 -20.53 24.80 -27.48
N ASP A 207 -19.40 24.33 -26.96
CA ASP A 207 -18.93 22.97 -27.27
C ASP A 207 -19.88 21.90 -26.66
N PRO A 208 -20.23 20.82 -27.40
CA PRO A 208 -21.01 19.72 -26.86
C PRO A 208 -20.34 19.07 -25.63
N ILE A 209 -21.11 18.88 -24.55
CA ILE A 209 -20.61 18.22 -23.34
C ILE A 209 -20.31 16.75 -23.64
N ARG A 210 -19.06 16.33 -23.41
CA ARG A 210 -18.64 14.92 -23.45
C ARG A 210 -18.54 14.35 -22.04
N VAL A 211 -19.20 13.23 -21.80
CA VAL A 211 -19.13 12.49 -20.54
C VAL A 211 -18.21 11.26 -20.72
N CYS A 212 -17.11 11.13 -19.95
CA CYS A 212 -16.38 9.83 -19.84
C CYS A 212 -16.88 9.07 -18.62
N HIS A 213 -16.98 7.74 -18.76
CA HIS A 213 -16.87 6.81 -17.66
C HIS A 213 -15.66 5.89 -17.86
N CYS A 214 -14.71 5.94 -16.94
CA CYS A 214 -13.38 5.36 -17.10
C CYS A 214 -13.02 4.44 -15.88
N PRO A 215 -13.81 3.40 -15.52
CA PRO A 215 -13.61 2.60 -14.30
C PRO A 215 -12.55 1.50 -14.49
N THR A 216 -11.79 1.20 -13.43
CA THR A 216 -10.84 0.06 -13.41
C THR A 216 -11.54 -1.30 -13.27
N ASN A 217 -12.70 -1.34 -12.61
CA ASN A 217 -13.55 -2.53 -12.52
C ASN A 217 -15.03 -2.09 -12.53
N ARG A 218 -15.76 -2.46 -13.59
CA ARG A 218 -17.16 -2.05 -13.80
C ARG A 218 -18.11 -2.59 -12.73
N HIS A 219 -17.84 -3.79 -12.22
CA HIS A 219 -18.65 -4.45 -11.21
C HIS A 219 -18.70 -3.65 -9.91
N TYR A 220 -17.52 -3.29 -9.38
CA TYR A 220 -17.43 -2.45 -8.18
C TYR A 220 -17.87 -1.00 -8.39
N LYS A 221 -18.08 -0.59 -9.65
CA LYS A 221 -18.46 0.77 -10.03
C LYS A 221 -19.91 0.87 -10.53
N GLY A 222 -20.67 -0.22 -10.42
CA GLY A 222 -22.10 -0.24 -10.75
C GLY A 222 -22.39 0.10 -12.22
N SER A 223 -21.46 -0.24 -13.13
CA SER A 223 -21.51 0.16 -14.53
C SER A 223 -21.32 -1.03 -15.47
N ASP A 224 -21.91 -2.17 -15.11
CA ASP A 224 -21.84 -3.41 -15.91
C ASP A 224 -22.74 -3.38 -17.15
N THR A 225 -23.55 -2.33 -17.32
CA THR A 225 -24.38 -2.04 -18.51
C THR A 225 -23.58 -1.52 -19.69
#